data_AF-A0A2D7TAD0-F1
#
_entry.id   AF-A0A2D7TAD0-F1
#
_cell.length_a   1.000
_cell.length_b   1.000
_cell.length_c   1.000
_cell.angle_alpha   90.00
_cell.angle_beta   90.00
_cell.angle_gamma   90.00
#
_symmetry.space_group_name_H-M   'P 1'
#
loop_
_entity.id
_entity.type
_entity.pdbx_description
1 polymer ?
#
loop_
_entity_poly.entity_id
_entity_poly.type
_entity_poly.pdbx_seq_one_letter_code
_entity_poly.pdbx_strand_id
1 'polypeptide(L)'
;MPTSNNIDSEKFSNYLKNIPIPEESPKITPELKIKIEKVVGEEIPNLSSLFENLEFFWLSPSDDRLGVTTFAGDYNEIIRKKRLNLPLGGIKIGLHPILIDDEKLYNHTLVHEILHASGMFEHSSRHDQLTNEIAPSPSFSESPVLKYLQAIVISTTNVLSWECNHCNFIWTRNTLIRPKRCPKCALLL
;
A
#
# COMPACT_ATOMS: atom_id res chain seq x y z
N MET A 1 -5.95 -0.51 28.17
CA MET A 1 -5.93 -0.60 26.69
C MET A 1 -5.37 -1.96 26.32
N PRO A 2 -6.11 -2.85 25.64
CA PRO A 2 -5.51 -4.00 24.99
C PRO A 2 -5.21 -3.62 23.54
N THR A 3 -4.01 -3.09 23.30
CA THR A 3 -3.41 -2.94 21.98
C THR A 3 -2.65 -4.22 21.66
N SER A 4 -3.32 -5.16 21.02
CA SER A 4 -2.73 -6.16 20.11
C SER A 4 -3.84 -6.99 19.50
N ASN A 5 -4.45 -6.48 18.44
CA ASN A 5 -5.05 -7.38 17.46
C ASN A 5 -3.86 -8.09 16.80
N ASN A 6 -3.41 -9.22 17.35
CA ASN A 6 -2.43 -10.07 16.68
C ASN A 6 -3.13 -10.64 15.45
N ILE A 7 -2.94 -9.96 14.32
CA ILE A 7 -3.31 -10.47 13.00
C ILE A 7 -2.47 -11.74 12.81
N ASP A 8 -3.15 -12.85 12.56
CA ASP A 8 -2.50 -14.09 12.18
C ASP A 8 -1.95 -13.94 10.75
N SER A 9 -0.66 -13.65 10.63
CA SER A 9 0.01 -13.36 9.36
C SER A 9 -0.05 -14.55 8.39
N GLU A 10 0.04 -15.78 8.91
CA GLU A 10 -0.06 -16.99 8.10
C GLU A 10 -1.48 -17.13 7.53
N LYS A 11 -2.52 -16.89 8.34
CA LYS A 11 -3.90 -16.86 7.82
C LYS A 11 -4.09 -15.74 6.81
N PHE A 12 -3.54 -14.55 7.07
CA PHE A 12 -3.63 -13.41 6.15
C PHE A 12 -3.05 -13.75 4.77
N SER A 13 -1.80 -14.22 4.70
CA SER A 13 -1.17 -14.63 3.44
C SER A 13 -1.93 -15.78 2.76
N ASN A 14 -2.55 -16.68 3.53
CA ASN A 14 -3.38 -17.75 2.98
C ASN A 14 -4.62 -17.26 2.23
N TYR A 15 -5.19 -16.12 2.59
CA TYR A 15 -6.31 -15.51 1.83
C TYR A 15 -5.87 -14.89 0.51
N LEU A 16 -4.59 -14.56 0.37
CA LEU A 16 -4.03 -13.90 -0.81
C LEU A 16 -3.36 -14.88 -1.79
N LYS A 17 -2.89 -16.04 -1.31
CA LYS A 17 -2.08 -17.01 -2.10
C LYS A 17 -2.66 -17.46 -3.44
N ASN A 18 -3.99 -17.40 -3.61
CA ASN A 18 -4.68 -17.86 -4.81
C ASN A 18 -4.96 -16.72 -5.81
N ILE A 19 -4.50 -15.50 -5.53
CA ILE A 19 -4.67 -14.37 -6.45
C ILE A 19 -3.83 -14.66 -7.70
N PRO A 20 -4.43 -14.64 -8.90
CA PRO A 20 -3.73 -14.94 -10.13
C PRO A 20 -2.67 -13.85 -10.40
N ILE A 21 -1.49 -14.27 -10.84
CA ILE A 21 -0.44 -13.36 -11.28
C ILE A 21 -0.71 -13.06 -12.77
N PRO A 22 -0.90 -11.78 -13.16
CA PRO A 22 -1.04 -11.44 -14.56
C PRO A 22 0.20 -11.82 -15.37
N GLU A 23 0.01 -12.25 -16.62
CA GLU A 23 1.12 -12.61 -17.53
C GLU A 23 1.98 -11.39 -17.89
N GLU A 24 1.36 -10.23 -18.06
CA GLU A 24 2.06 -8.99 -18.32
C GLU A 24 2.59 -8.37 -17.02
N SER A 25 3.86 -7.96 -17.02
CA SER A 25 4.44 -7.20 -15.91
C SER A 25 3.64 -5.92 -15.62
N PRO A 26 3.69 -5.41 -14.38
CA PRO A 26 3.11 -4.11 -14.07
C PRO A 26 3.70 -3.03 -14.97
N LYS A 27 2.86 -2.07 -15.35
CA LYS A 27 3.23 -0.96 -16.24
C LYS A 27 2.79 0.36 -15.65
N ILE A 28 3.57 1.39 -15.92
CA ILE A 28 3.16 2.77 -15.75
C ILE A 28 2.47 3.25 -17.03
N THR A 29 1.27 3.80 -16.90
CA THR A 29 0.58 4.42 -18.04
C THR A 29 1.31 5.69 -18.47
N PRO A 30 1.35 6.02 -19.78
CA PRO A 30 1.97 7.26 -20.26
C PRO A 30 1.44 8.52 -19.56
N GLU A 31 0.14 8.57 -19.27
CA GLU A 31 -0.52 9.69 -18.61
C GLU A 31 0.01 9.89 -17.18
N LEU A 32 0.13 8.80 -16.42
CA LEU A 32 0.69 8.83 -15.08
C LEU A 32 2.17 9.23 -15.10
N LYS A 33 2.95 8.74 -16.06
CA LYS A 33 4.36 9.13 -16.22
C LYS A 33 4.49 10.64 -16.43
N ILE A 34 3.74 11.20 -17.38
CA ILE A 34 3.72 12.65 -17.66
C ILE A 34 3.31 13.43 -16.41
N LYS A 35 2.33 12.93 -15.65
CA LYS A 35 1.88 13.59 -14.43
C LYS A 35 2.98 13.61 -13.35
N ILE A 36 3.69 12.50 -13.15
CA ILE A 36 4.83 12.45 -12.21
C ILE A 36 5.92 13.43 -12.67
N GLU A 37 6.30 13.40 -13.95
CA GLU A 37 7.31 14.31 -14.50
C GLU A 37 6.93 15.79 -14.32
N LYS A 38 5.66 16.13 -14.52
CA LYS A 38 5.16 17.49 -14.35
C LYS A 38 5.20 17.97 -12.89
N VAL A 39 4.82 17.10 -11.94
CA VAL A 39 4.70 17.47 -10.52
C VAL A 39 6.05 17.42 -9.81
N VAL A 40 6.92 16.47 -10.19
CA VAL A 40 8.12 16.09 -9.43
C VAL A 40 9.41 16.40 -10.19
N GLY A 41 9.36 16.67 -11.51
CA GLY A 41 10.54 16.80 -12.36
C GLY A 41 11.52 17.92 -11.97
N GLU A 42 11.05 18.96 -11.27
CA GLU A 42 11.92 20.02 -10.75
C GLU A 42 12.59 19.65 -9.41
N GLU A 43 11.94 18.81 -8.60
CA GLU A 43 12.45 18.36 -7.29
C GLU A 43 13.40 17.17 -7.40
N ILE A 44 13.26 16.38 -8.47
CA ILE A 44 14.00 15.13 -8.64
C ILE A 44 14.80 15.18 -9.94
N PRO A 45 16.12 15.42 -9.84
CA PRO A 45 16.97 15.48 -11.02
C PRO A 45 16.99 14.11 -11.74
N ASN A 46 17.00 14.15 -13.07
CA ASN A 46 17.09 12.97 -13.94
C ASN A 46 15.95 11.94 -13.81
N LEU A 47 14.74 12.40 -13.43
CA LEU A 47 13.55 11.55 -13.35
C LEU A 47 13.25 10.76 -14.64
N SER A 48 13.50 11.33 -15.83
CA SER A 48 13.32 10.59 -17.09
C SER A 48 14.29 9.41 -17.21
N SER A 49 15.55 9.57 -16.76
CA SER A 49 16.52 8.47 -16.72
C SER A 49 16.20 7.43 -15.64
N LEU A 50 15.53 7.84 -14.55
CA LEU A 50 15.01 6.90 -13.56
C LEU A 50 14.04 5.93 -14.24
N PHE A 51 13.05 6.42 -14.99
CA PHE A 51 12.04 5.58 -15.67
C PHE A 51 12.65 4.56 -16.64
N GLU A 52 13.76 4.88 -17.28
CA GLU A 52 14.47 3.95 -18.18
C GLU A 52 15.16 2.80 -17.45
N ASN A 53 15.47 2.99 -16.15
CA ASN A 53 16.18 2.02 -15.32
C ASN A 53 15.27 1.25 -14.34
N LEU A 54 13.96 1.51 -14.36
CA LEU A 54 12.98 0.81 -13.52
C LEU A 54 12.60 -0.53 -14.14
N GLU A 55 12.74 -1.59 -13.35
CA GLU A 55 12.18 -2.91 -13.65
C GLU A 55 10.92 -3.13 -12.82
N PHE A 56 9.82 -3.56 -13.44
CA PHE A 56 8.57 -3.85 -12.76
C PHE A 56 8.31 -5.36 -12.72
N PHE A 57 7.83 -5.84 -11.57
CA PHE A 57 7.47 -7.25 -11.39
C PHE A 57 6.28 -7.43 -10.45
N TRP A 58 5.60 -8.56 -10.56
CA TRP A 58 4.56 -8.94 -9.60
C TRP A 58 5.18 -9.59 -8.36
N LEU A 59 4.74 -9.17 -7.19
CA LEU A 59 5.04 -9.84 -5.93
C LEU A 59 4.39 -11.22 -5.87
N SER A 60 4.90 -12.06 -4.97
CA SER A 60 4.19 -13.29 -4.63
C SER A 60 2.79 -12.95 -4.12
N PRO A 61 1.74 -13.68 -4.55
CA PRO A 61 0.40 -13.55 -3.98
C PRO A 61 0.34 -13.79 -2.47
N SER A 62 1.38 -14.36 -1.86
CA SER A 62 1.45 -14.55 -0.40
C SER A 62 2.13 -13.38 0.33
N ASP A 63 2.68 -12.40 -0.39
CA ASP A 63 3.34 -11.23 0.19
C ASP A 63 2.30 -10.36 0.92
N ASP A 64 2.69 -9.82 2.07
CA ASP A 64 1.81 -8.99 2.90
C ASP A 64 1.87 -7.49 2.54
N ARG A 65 2.73 -7.12 1.59
CA ARG A 65 2.89 -5.75 1.09
C ARG A 65 2.15 -5.56 -0.23
N LEU A 66 1.62 -4.35 -0.44
CA LEU A 66 1.01 -3.96 -1.72
C LEU A 66 2.06 -3.52 -2.76
N GLY A 67 3.17 -2.95 -2.30
CA GLY A 67 4.25 -2.45 -3.12
C GLY A 67 5.59 -2.57 -2.39
N VAL A 68 6.67 -2.68 -3.14
CA VAL A 68 8.03 -2.58 -2.60
C VAL A 68 8.98 -2.04 -3.66
N THR A 69 9.90 -1.19 -3.21
CA THR A 69 11.04 -0.74 -4.00
C THR A 69 12.30 -1.44 -3.50
N THR A 70 13.04 -2.06 -4.42
CA THR A 70 14.30 -2.75 -4.13
C THR A 70 15.44 -2.13 -4.93
N PHE A 71 16.59 -2.00 -4.29
CA PHE A 71 17.80 -1.44 -4.88
C PHE A 71 18.87 -2.53 -4.96
N ALA A 72 19.71 -2.48 -6.01
CA ALA A 72 20.83 -3.41 -6.15
C ALA A 72 21.91 -3.25 -5.06
N GLY A 73 22.06 -2.04 -4.50
CA GLY A 73 23.02 -1.74 -3.44
C GLY A 73 22.42 -1.81 -2.05
N ASP A 74 23.27 -1.89 -1.03
CA ASP A 74 22.83 -1.80 0.37
C ASP A 74 22.44 -0.37 0.77
N TYR A 75 21.80 -0.23 1.94
CA TYR A 75 21.34 1.06 2.45
C TYR A 75 22.45 2.14 2.51
N ASN A 76 23.66 1.78 2.92
CA ASN A 76 24.77 2.72 3.05
C ASN A 76 25.24 3.19 1.66
N GLU A 77 25.31 2.29 0.70
CA GLU A 77 25.66 2.59 -0.68
C GLU A 77 24.63 3.54 -1.31
N ILE A 78 23.34 3.26 -1.10
CA ILE A 78 22.24 4.07 -1.64
C ILE A 78 22.22 5.46 -1.03
N ILE A 79 22.42 5.60 0.29
CA ILE A 79 22.56 6.91 0.93
C ILE A 79 23.79 7.66 0.42
N ARG A 80 24.93 6.97 0.25
CA ARG A 80 26.14 7.60 -0.27
C ARG A 80 25.92 8.12 -1.69
N LYS A 81 25.31 7.32 -2.56
CA LYS A 81 24.99 7.69 -3.94
C LYS A 81 24.03 8.88 -3.99
N LYS A 82 22.97 8.87 -3.18
CA LYS A 82 22.05 10.02 -3.06
C LYS A 82 22.77 11.31 -2.64
N ARG A 83 23.63 11.26 -1.62
CA ARG A 83 24.40 12.44 -1.17
C ARG A 83 25.35 12.99 -2.24
N LEU A 84 25.86 12.12 -3.11
CA LEU A 84 26.78 12.46 -4.20
C LEU A 84 26.05 12.72 -5.54
N ASN A 85 24.72 12.69 -5.57
CA ASN A 85 23.90 12.75 -6.79
C ASN A 85 24.37 11.73 -7.87
N LEU A 86 24.77 10.55 -7.43
CA LEU A 86 25.16 9.44 -8.31
C LEU A 86 23.94 8.56 -8.64
N PRO A 87 23.93 7.88 -9.80
CA PRO A 87 22.91 6.90 -10.12
C PRO A 87 22.78 5.83 -9.01
N LEU A 88 21.55 5.56 -8.58
CA LEU A 88 21.27 4.60 -7.51
C LEU A 88 21.61 3.16 -7.91
N GLY A 89 21.61 2.86 -9.22
CA GLY A 89 21.88 1.55 -9.80
C GLY A 89 20.60 0.92 -10.33
N GLY A 90 20.56 -0.41 -10.43
CA GLY A 90 19.35 -1.14 -10.80
C GLY A 90 18.30 -1.01 -9.69
N ILE A 91 17.08 -0.60 -10.07
CA ILE A 91 15.95 -0.43 -9.17
C ILE A 91 14.81 -1.29 -9.69
N LYS A 92 14.20 -2.08 -8.80
CA LYS A 92 13.01 -2.86 -9.13
C LYS A 92 11.85 -2.47 -8.24
N ILE A 93 10.68 -2.31 -8.85
CA ILE A 93 9.42 -2.06 -8.17
C ILE A 93 8.55 -3.31 -8.30
N GLY A 94 8.22 -3.89 -7.15
CA GLY A 94 7.27 -4.98 -7.03
C GLY A 94 5.89 -4.44 -6.68
N LEU A 95 4.85 -4.89 -7.36
CA LEU A 95 3.46 -4.63 -7.00
C LEU A 95 2.72 -5.92 -6.69
N HIS A 96 1.78 -5.88 -5.75
CA HIS A 96 0.97 -7.04 -5.43
C HIS A 96 -0.11 -7.26 -6.51
N PRO A 97 -0.30 -8.50 -7.04
CA PRO A 97 -1.24 -8.77 -8.13
C PRO A 97 -2.70 -8.44 -7.80
N ILE A 98 -3.05 -8.39 -6.50
CA ILE A 98 -4.38 -7.95 -6.02
C ILE A 98 -4.80 -6.57 -6.54
N LEU A 99 -3.83 -5.72 -6.89
CA LEU A 99 -4.06 -4.35 -7.32
C LEU A 99 -4.66 -4.25 -8.74
N ILE A 100 -4.61 -5.33 -9.53
CA ILE A 100 -4.97 -5.28 -10.96
C ILE A 100 -6.41 -4.81 -11.22
N ASP A 101 -7.33 -5.12 -10.31
CA ASP A 101 -8.76 -4.77 -10.42
C ASP A 101 -9.10 -3.45 -9.69
N ASP A 102 -8.10 -2.71 -9.19
CA ASP A 102 -8.28 -1.44 -8.51
C ASP A 102 -7.26 -0.41 -9.01
N GLU A 103 -7.57 0.19 -10.16
CA GLU A 103 -6.69 1.14 -10.85
C GLU A 103 -6.25 2.31 -9.96
N LYS A 104 -7.14 2.83 -9.11
CA LYS A 104 -6.80 3.94 -8.22
C LYS A 104 -5.78 3.52 -7.17
N LEU A 105 -6.00 2.39 -6.51
CA LEU A 105 -5.06 1.88 -5.52
C LEU A 105 -3.74 1.45 -6.18
N TYR A 106 -3.81 0.79 -7.35
CA TYR A 106 -2.66 0.44 -8.17
C TYR A 106 -1.79 1.67 -8.47
N ASN A 107 -2.39 2.73 -9.02
CA ASN A 107 -1.66 3.95 -9.36
C ASN A 107 -1.10 4.65 -8.12
N HIS A 108 -1.85 4.67 -7.01
CA HIS A 108 -1.38 5.22 -5.75
C HIS A 108 -0.15 4.48 -5.22
N THR A 109 -0.21 3.15 -5.16
CA THR A 109 0.91 2.30 -4.73
C THR A 109 2.09 2.41 -5.68
N LEU A 110 1.86 2.42 -6.99
CA LEU A 110 2.93 2.58 -7.99
C LEU A 110 3.65 3.93 -7.84
N VAL A 111 2.92 5.02 -7.65
CA VAL A 111 3.51 6.35 -7.42
C VAL A 111 4.32 6.37 -6.14
N HIS A 112 3.80 5.79 -5.06
CA HIS A 112 4.51 5.65 -3.79
C HIS A 112 5.88 4.98 -3.98
N GLU A 113 5.91 3.84 -4.67
CA GLU A 113 7.17 3.14 -4.95
C GLU A 113 8.09 3.92 -5.90
N ILE A 114 7.56 4.64 -6.89
CA ILE A 114 8.37 5.50 -7.76
C ILE A 114 9.02 6.64 -6.97
N LEU A 115 8.30 7.24 -6.01
CA LEU A 115 8.87 8.26 -5.13
C LEU A 115 10.00 7.68 -4.27
N HIS A 116 9.86 6.46 -3.75
CA HIS A 116 10.98 5.75 -3.12
C HIS A 116 12.15 5.53 -4.08
N ALA A 117 11.89 5.03 -5.30
CA ALA A 117 12.90 4.80 -6.34
C ALA A 117 13.66 6.08 -6.72
N SER A 118 12.98 7.22 -6.68
CA SER A 118 13.55 8.54 -6.97
C SER A 118 14.41 9.12 -5.84
N GLY A 119 14.53 8.41 -4.72
CA GLY A 119 15.36 8.80 -3.58
C GLY A 119 14.59 9.38 -2.40
N MET A 120 13.25 9.46 -2.44
CA MET A 120 12.43 9.85 -1.28
C MET A 120 12.18 8.64 -0.38
N PHE A 121 13.20 8.19 0.36
CA PHE A 121 13.13 6.94 1.13
C PHE A 121 12.21 6.99 2.36
N GLU A 122 11.91 8.18 2.87
CA GLU A 122 11.11 8.37 4.08
C GLU A 122 9.69 8.83 3.74
N HIS A 123 8.70 8.33 4.47
CA HIS A 123 7.30 8.79 4.43
C HIS A 123 7.13 10.16 5.12
N SER A 124 7.71 11.18 4.49
CA SER A 124 7.58 12.57 4.93
C SER A 124 6.24 13.17 4.50
N SER A 125 5.85 14.30 5.10
CA SER A 125 4.67 15.06 4.67
C SER A 125 4.72 15.44 3.18
N ARG A 126 5.92 15.73 2.65
CA ARG A 126 6.09 16.02 1.21
C ARG A 126 5.83 14.78 0.36
N HIS A 127 6.32 13.62 0.79
CA HIS A 127 6.06 12.35 0.12
C HIS A 127 4.55 12.07 0.04
N ASP A 128 3.83 12.23 1.15
CA ASP A 128 2.38 12.03 1.19
C ASP A 128 1.62 13.02 0.33
N GLN A 129 2.03 14.30 0.34
CA GLN A 129 1.44 15.33 -0.50
C GLN A 129 1.62 14.99 -1.99
N LEU A 130 2.84 14.65 -2.40
CA LEU A 130 3.15 14.30 -3.79
C LEU A 130 2.37 13.07 -4.25
N THR A 131 2.35 12.02 -3.42
CA THR A 131 1.60 10.79 -3.74
C THR A 131 0.13 11.13 -3.95
N ASN A 132 -0.48 11.92 -3.06
CA ASN A 132 -1.90 12.27 -3.16
C ASN A 132 -2.23 13.24 -4.31
N GLU A 133 -1.30 14.14 -4.67
CA GLU A 133 -1.46 15.04 -5.81
C GLU A 133 -1.40 14.28 -7.14
N ILE A 134 -0.47 13.32 -7.26
CA ILE A 134 -0.24 12.55 -8.48
C ILE A 134 -1.26 11.42 -8.63
N ALA A 135 -1.44 10.60 -7.60
CA ALA A 135 -2.37 9.48 -7.60
C ALA A 135 -3.06 9.40 -6.24
N PRO A 136 -4.17 10.14 -6.03
CA PRO A 136 -4.88 10.12 -4.75
C PRO A 136 -5.37 8.71 -4.42
N SER A 137 -5.21 8.32 -3.16
CA SER A 137 -5.69 7.03 -2.67
C SER A 137 -7.23 6.95 -2.83
N PRO A 138 -7.78 5.81 -3.26
CA PRO A 138 -9.23 5.66 -3.33
C PRO A 138 -9.87 5.72 -1.94
N SER A 139 -11.12 6.20 -1.89
CA SER A 139 -11.91 6.03 -0.67
C SER A 139 -12.19 4.55 -0.41
N PHE A 140 -12.43 4.18 0.85
CA PHE A 140 -12.76 2.79 1.20
C PHE A 140 -14.00 2.27 0.44
N SER A 141 -14.98 3.13 0.18
CA SER A 141 -16.18 2.79 -0.60
C SER A 141 -15.89 2.55 -2.09
N GLU A 142 -14.83 3.13 -2.62
CA GLU A 142 -14.45 3.03 -4.04
C GLU A 142 -13.51 1.86 -4.31
N SER A 143 -12.75 1.42 -3.32
CA SER A 143 -11.74 0.38 -3.48
C SER A 143 -12.28 -1.02 -3.16
N PRO A 144 -12.44 -1.92 -4.15
CA PRO A 144 -12.73 -3.33 -3.88
C PRO A 144 -11.59 -4.01 -3.10
N VAL A 145 -10.34 -3.64 -3.37
CA VAL A 145 -9.17 -4.21 -2.70
C VAL A 145 -9.14 -3.86 -1.22
N LEU A 146 -9.33 -2.58 -0.84
CA LEU A 146 -9.36 -2.18 0.56
C LEU A 146 -10.49 -2.87 1.34
N LYS A 147 -11.66 -3.06 0.71
CA LYS A 147 -12.76 -3.82 1.32
C LYS A 147 -12.39 -5.28 1.54
N TYR A 148 -11.77 -5.91 0.54
CA TYR A 148 -11.32 -7.29 0.63
C TYR A 148 -10.25 -7.48 1.72
N LEU A 149 -9.24 -6.62 1.74
CA LEU A 149 -8.21 -6.62 2.78
C LEU A 149 -8.80 -6.40 4.17
N GLN A 150 -9.77 -5.49 4.33
CA GLN A 150 -10.47 -5.31 5.60
C GLN A 150 -11.19 -6.60 6.03
N ALA A 151 -11.91 -7.26 5.11
CA ALA A 151 -12.61 -8.51 5.41
C ALA A 151 -11.62 -9.60 5.86
N ILE A 152 -10.46 -9.71 5.20
CA ILE A 152 -9.39 -10.62 5.59
C ILE A 152 -8.90 -10.27 7.00
N VAL A 153 -8.54 -9.02 7.27
CA VAL A 153 -8.04 -8.60 8.60
C VAL A 153 -9.07 -8.93 9.69
N ILE A 154 -10.37 -8.69 9.45
CA ILE A 154 -11.41 -9.07 10.41
C ILE A 154 -11.42 -10.59 10.63
N SER A 155 -11.38 -11.39 9.55
CA SER A 155 -11.43 -12.86 9.62
C SER A 155 -10.20 -13.50 10.28
N THR A 156 -9.05 -12.84 10.23
CA THR A 156 -7.78 -13.32 10.80
C THR A 156 -7.61 -12.98 12.29
N THR A 157 -8.56 -12.25 12.89
CA THR A 157 -8.52 -11.87 14.31
C THR A 157 -9.37 -12.79 15.17
N ASN A 158 -8.98 -12.96 16.43
CA ASN A 158 -9.68 -13.84 17.39
C ASN A 158 -11.01 -13.26 17.92
N VAL A 159 -11.32 -11.99 17.62
CA VAL A 159 -12.53 -11.31 18.12
C VAL A 159 -13.58 -11.30 17.01
N LEU A 160 -14.55 -12.21 17.09
CA LEU A 160 -15.60 -12.41 16.08
C LEU A 160 -16.86 -11.58 16.32
N SER A 161 -17.08 -11.11 17.54
CA SER A 161 -18.26 -10.34 17.93
C SER A 161 -17.92 -9.21 18.89
N TRP A 162 -18.75 -8.18 18.86
CA TRP A 162 -18.78 -7.14 19.87
C TRP A 162 -19.91 -7.39 20.84
N GLU A 163 -19.70 -7.04 22.10
CA GLU A 163 -20.71 -7.10 23.16
C GLU A 163 -20.89 -5.71 23.78
N CYS A 164 -22.13 -5.36 24.12
CA CYS A 164 -22.46 -4.14 24.84
C CYS A 164 -22.57 -4.41 26.34
N ASN A 165 -21.71 -3.77 27.14
CA ASN A 165 -21.70 -3.91 28.60
C ASN A 165 -22.97 -3.37 29.29
N HIS A 166 -23.80 -2.58 28.59
CA HIS A 166 -25.02 -1.98 29.15
C HIS A 166 -26.28 -2.80 28.90
N CYS A 167 -26.41 -3.41 27.71
CA CYS A 167 -27.63 -4.13 27.32
C CYS A 167 -27.38 -5.58 26.90
N ASN A 168 -26.14 -6.06 27.05
CA ASN A 168 -25.66 -7.40 26.69
C ASN A 168 -25.99 -7.80 25.24
N PHE A 169 -26.16 -6.80 24.36
CA PHE A 169 -26.36 -7.06 22.95
C PHE A 169 -25.04 -7.51 22.34
N ILE A 170 -25.06 -8.67 21.69
CA ILE A 170 -23.92 -9.25 20.98
C ILE A 170 -24.19 -9.13 19.47
N TRP A 171 -23.23 -8.64 18.71
CA TRP A 171 -23.33 -8.58 17.25
C TRP A 171 -22.01 -8.92 16.57
N THR A 172 -22.10 -9.42 15.35
CA THR A 172 -20.95 -9.79 14.54
C THR A 172 -20.03 -8.60 14.31
N ARG A 173 -18.72 -8.83 14.43
CA ARG A 173 -17.72 -7.83 14.11
C ARG A 173 -17.64 -7.67 12.59
N ASN A 174 -18.01 -6.48 12.13
CA ASN A 174 -17.90 -6.04 10.74
C ASN A 174 -16.99 -4.81 10.58
N THR A 175 -16.36 -4.35 11.67
CA THR A 175 -15.44 -3.20 11.68
C THR A 175 -14.11 -3.59 12.31
N LEU A 176 -13.03 -2.92 11.89
CA LEU A 176 -11.71 -3.09 12.51
C LEU A 176 -11.69 -2.57 13.95
N ILE A 177 -12.27 -1.40 14.16
CA ILE A 177 -12.34 -0.71 15.45
C ILE A 177 -13.70 -1.00 16.08
N ARG A 178 -13.71 -1.30 17.38
CA ARG A 178 -14.95 -1.44 18.15
C ARG A 178 -15.77 -0.14 18.02
N PRO A 179 -17.05 -0.20 17.64
CA PRO A 179 -17.89 0.98 17.55
C PRO A 179 -17.87 1.76 18.87
N LYS A 180 -17.99 3.10 18.80
CA LYS A 180 -18.07 3.90 20.03
C LYS A 180 -19.40 3.73 20.74
N ARG A 181 -20.48 3.39 20.01
CA ARG A 181 -21.85 3.29 20.53
C ARG A 181 -22.47 1.95 20.15
N CYS A 182 -23.33 1.45 21.02
CA CYS A 182 -24.09 0.22 20.78
C CYS A 182 -25.12 0.45 19.68
N PRO A 183 -25.21 -0.42 18.66
CA PRO A 183 -26.23 -0.31 17.61
C PRO A 183 -27.67 -0.55 18.13
N LYS A 184 -27.83 -1.20 19.30
CA LYS A 184 -29.14 -1.47 19.90
C LYS A 184 -29.59 -0.40 20.89
N CYS A 185 -28.74 0.01 21.85
CA CYS A 185 -29.13 0.94 22.92
C CYS A 185 -28.52 2.35 22.80
N ALA A 186 -27.70 2.62 21.77
CA ALA A 186 -27.04 3.90 21.51
C ALA A 186 -26.09 4.43 22.61
N LEU A 187 -25.93 3.71 23.73
CA LEU A 187 -24.96 4.04 24.79
C LEU A 187 -23.53 3.76 24.34
N LEU A 188 -22.58 4.47 24.97
CA LEU A 188 -21.15 4.27 24.74
C LEU A 188 -20.71 2.86 25.17
N LEU A 189 -19.82 2.24 24.40
CA LEU A 189 -19.38 0.84 24.55
C LEU A 189 -18.12 0.65 25.39
#